data_AF-A0A1F4AFY2-F1
#
_entry.id   AF-A0A1F4AFY2-F1
#
_cell.length_a   1.000
_cell.length_b   1.000
_cell.length_c   1.000
_cell.angle_alpha   90.00
_cell.angle_beta   90.00
_cell.angle_gamma   90.00
#
_symmetry.space_group_name_H-M   'P 1'
#
loop_
_entity.id
_entity.type
_entity.pdbx_description
1 polymer ?
#
loop_
_entity_poly.entity_id
_entity_poly.type
_entity_poly.pdbx_seq_one_letter_code
_entity_poly.pdbx_strand_id
1 'polypeptide(L)'
;MVTGLDALVEQRPDVVVEAASHEAVRDHTEALLRKGIAVIVLSSGALCDDALRDKIERAAREGSALLYVPSGGIAGLDALKAACIAGVDEVTIAVTKPPAAWKDIPYVGAMKIDLDRITAPCTLYEGPARQGVPLFPANVNIAAVLSMAGIGFDRTRLRVVADPALTHNTHFIEIRGKTGNISIKVENVPAPDNPKTAWLACYSALAALKLAKSTVRYGT
;
A
#
# COMPACT_ATOMS: atom_id res chain seq x y z
N MET A 1 9.86 19.94 19.52
CA MET A 1 9.91 18.62 18.88
C MET A 1 9.09 17.68 19.76
N VAL A 2 8.15 16.92 19.18
CA VAL A 2 7.35 15.94 19.92
C VAL A 2 7.98 14.57 19.71
N THR A 3 8.28 13.84 20.78
CA THR A 3 8.98 12.54 20.72
C THR A 3 8.24 11.53 21.58
N GLY A 4 7.93 10.37 21.01
CA GLY A 4 7.21 9.29 21.69
C GLY A 4 5.69 9.41 21.57
N LEU A 5 5.03 8.27 21.77
CA LEU A 5 3.58 8.13 21.60
C LEU A 5 2.79 8.98 22.61
N ASP A 6 3.17 8.95 23.88
CA ASP A 6 2.43 9.67 24.93
C ASP A 6 2.44 11.18 24.69
N ALA A 7 3.61 11.73 24.39
CA ALA A 7 3.75 13.15 24.04
C ALA A 7 2.96 13.51 22.77
N LEU A 8 2.86 12.61 21.78
CA LEU A 8 2.04 12.81 20.59
C LEU A 8 0.54 12.82 20.93
N VAL A 9 0.08 11.91 21.78
CA VAL A 9 -1.32 11.86 22.24
C VAL A 9 -1.68 13.13 23.03
N GLU A 10 -0.78 13.63 23.87
CA GLU A 10 -0.96 14.87 24.63
C GLU A 10 -1.19 16.10 23.74
N GLN A 11 -0.62 16.14 22.53
CA GLN A 11 -0.88 17.21 21.57
C GLN A 11 -2.30 17.19 20.99
N ARG A 12 -3.04 16.10 21.16
CA ARG A 12 -4.41 15.90 20.63
C ARG A 12 -4.54 16.27 19.14
N PRO A 13 -3.69 15.71 18.25
CA PRO A 13 -3.78 16.00 16.83
C PRO A 13 -5.12 15.51 16.26
N ASP A 14 -5.67 16.26 15.30
CA ASP A 14 -6.88 15.80 14.59
C ASP A 14 -6.61 14.53 13.75
N VAL A 15 -5.42 14.46 13.16
CA VAL A 15 -4.97 13.36 12.29
C VAL A 15 -3.47 13.15 12.47
N VAL A 16 -3.05 11.90 12.54
CA VAL A 16 -1.65 11.47 12.45
C VAL A 16 -1.42 10.77 11.11
N VAL A 17 -0.34 11.12 10.41
CA VAL A 17 0.08 10.42 9.19
C VAL A 17 1.24 9.50 9.54
N GLU A 18 1.02 8.20 9.45
CA GLU A 18 2.07 7.19 9.50
C GLU A 18 2.72 7.09 8.12
N ALA A 19 4.00 7.46 8.08
CA ALA A 19 4.86 7.43 6.89
C ALA A 19 6.27 6.93 7.26
N ALA A 20 6.36 5.99 8.19
CA ALA A 20 7.61 5.54 8.81
C ALA A 20 7.95 4.09 8.44
N SER A 21 7.19 3.12 8.94
CA SER A 21 7.50 1.70 8.77
C SER A 21 6.34 0.79 9.17
N HIS A 22 6.42 -0.50 8.83
CA HIS A 22 5.47 -1.50 9.34
C HIS A 22 5.52 -1.65 10.88
N GLU A 23 6.67 -1.39 11.50
CA GLU A 23 6.83 -1.41 12.97
C GLU A 23 6.08 -0.24 13.61
N ALA A 24 6.20 0.97 13.05
CA ALA A 24 5.44 2.13 13.53
C ALA A 24 3.91 1.90 13.48
N VAL A 25 3.41 1.17 12.46
CA VAL A 25 2.01 0.76 12.40
C VAL A 25 1.63 -0.14 13.57
N ARG A 26 2.48 -1.14 13.89
CA ARG A 26 2.25 -2.08 15.00
C ARG A 26 2.28 -1.38 16.35
N ASP A 27 3.22 -0.47 16.52
CA ASP A 27 3.54 0.11 17.83
C ASP A 27 2.63 1.28 18.22
N HIS A 28 2.06 1.99 17.23
CA HIS A 28 1.41 3.27 17.50
C HIS A 28 -0.04 3.36 17.02
N THR A 29 -0.41 2.70 15.92
CA THR A 29 -1.71 2.95 15.26
C THR A 29 -2.90 2.59 16.16
N GLU A 30 -2.86 1.45 16.85
CA GLU A 30 -3.96 1.05 17.74
C GLU A 30 -4.18 2.05 18.88
N ALA A 31 -3.11 2.46 19.57
CA ALA A 31 -3.20 3.35 20.71
C ALA A 31 -3.75 4.73 20.33
N LEU A 32 -3.32 5.27 19.18
CA LEU A 32 -3.84 6.53 18.64
C LEU A 32 -5.34 6.42 18.33
N LEU A 33 -5.75 5.38 17.62
CA LEU A 33 -7.15 5.17 17.25
C LEU A 33 -8.05 5.01 18.48
N ARG A 34 -7.62 4.25 19.50
CA ARG A 34 -8.36 4.11 20.78
C ARG A 34 -8.56 5.44 21.50
N LYS A 35 -7.68 6.41 21.30
CA LYS A 35 -7.77 7.76 21.87
C LYS A 35 -8.64 8.71 21.03
N GLY A 36 -9.27 8.23 19.96
CA GLY A 36 -10.09 9.04 19.06
C GLY A 36 -9.28 9.83 18.04
N ILE A 37 -7.98 9.56 17.90
CA ILE A 37 -7.10 10.26 16.96
C ILE A 37 -7.15 9.53 15.62
N ALA A 38 -7.53 10.23 14.55
CA ALA A 38 -7.53 9.66 13.21
C ALA A 38 -6.11 9.33 12.75
N VAL A 39 -5.95 8.22 12.01
CA VAL A 39 -4.65 7.78 11.50
C VAL A 39 -4.73 7.48 10.01
N ILE A 40 -3.85 8.12 9.23
CA ILE A 40 -3.59 7.80 7.82
C ILE A 40 -2.37 6.88 7.77
N VAL A 41 -2.48 5.70 7.14
CA VAL A 41 -1.42 4.66 7.14
C VAL A 41 -0.84 4.46 5.74
N LEU A 42 0.42 4.82 5.52
CA LEU A 42 1.13 4.56 4.25
C LEU A 42 1.85 3.22 4.23
N SER A 43 2.29 2.73 5.39
CA SER A 43 2.99 1.45 5.53
C SER A 43 2.00 0.28 5.60
N SER A 44 1.04 0.26 4.67
CA SER A 44 -0.14 -0.61 4.68
C SER A 44 0.16 -2.10 4.53
N GLY A 45 1.37 -2.48 4.09
CA GLY A 45 1.81 -3.87 4.05
C GLY A 45 1.79 -4.54 5.43
N ALA A 46 1.91 -3.78 6.52
CA ALA A 46 1.74 -4.31 7.88
C ALA A 46 0.35 -4.94 8.09
N LEU A 47 -0.68 -4.37 7.46
CA LEU A 47 -2.08 -4.81 7.55
C LEU A 47 -2.39 -6.06 6.70
N CYS A 48 -1.35 -6.66 6.09
CA CYS A 48 -1.42 -8.03 5.61
C CYS A 48 -1.61 -9.00 6.77
N ASP A 49 -1.06 -8.74 7.96
CA ASP A 49 -1.37 -9.54 9.14
C ASP A 49 -2.83 -9.29 9.57
N ASP A 50 -3.68 -10.31 9.42
CA ASP A 50 -5.11 -10.20 9.71
C ASP A 50 -5.36 -9.94 11.20
N ALA A 51 -4.57 -10.52 12.11
CA ALA A 51 -4.72 -10.28 13.55
C ALA A 51 -4.38 -8.82 13.91
N LEU A 52 -3.33 -8.27 13.31
CA LEU A 52 -2.99 -6.86 13.46
C LEU A 52 -4.08 -5.96 12.86
N ARG A 53 -4.52 -6.25 11.63
CA ARG A 53 -5.56 -5.46 10.94
C ARG A 53 -6.86 -5.44 11.75
N ASP A 54 -7.33 -6.59 12.22
CA ASP A 54 -8.54 -6.71 13.03
C ASP A 54 -8.44 -5.93 14.34
N LYS A 55 -7.26 -5.96 14.99
CA LYS A 55 -6.98 -5.19 16.20
C LYS A 55 -7.08 -3.68 15.94
N ILE A 56 -6.46 -3.20 14.87
CA ILE A 56 -6.45 -1.79 14.47
C ILE A 56 -7.84 -1.31 14.04
N GLU A 57 -8.57 -2.08 13.23
CA GLU A 57 -9.93 -1.74 12.82
C GLU A 57 -10.90 -1.69 14.01
N ARG A 58 -10.74 -2.62 14.97
CA ARG A 58 -11.51 -2.59 16.22
C ARG A 58 -11.21 -1.33 17.03
N ALA A 59 -9.94 -0.96 17.18
CA ALA A 59 -9.54 0.27 17.85
C ALA A 59 -10.13 1.53 17.18
N ALA A 60 -10.18 1.58 15.84
CA ALA A 60 -10.82 2.66 15.10
C ALA A 60 -12.32 2.78 15.46
N ARG A 61 -13.04 1.65 15.49
CA ARG A 61 -14.47 1.62 15.86
C ARG A 61 -14.68 2.05 17.31
N GLU A 62 -13.92 1.49 18.25
CA GLU A 62 -14.05 1.78 19.69
C GLU A 62 -13.71 3.23 20.04
N GLY A 63 -12.67 3.79 19.40
CA GLY A 63 -12.29 5.19 19.60
C GLY A 63 -13.10 6.19 18.75
N SER A 64 -14.01 5.71 17.90
CA SER A 64 -14.72 6.55 16.91
C SER A 64 -13.76 7.38 16.04
N ALA A 65 -12.62 6.79 15.68
CA ALA A 65 -11.55 7.42 14.93
C ALA A 65 -11.50 6.93 13.48
N LEU A 66 -11.10 7.81 12.57
CA LEU A 66 -10.88 7.44 11.17
C LEU A 66 -9.55 6.68 11.04
N LEU A 67 -9.61 5.43 10.61
CA LEU A 67 -8.48 4.75 9.98
C LEU A 67 -8.58 4.93 8.46
N TYR A 68 -7.55 5.49 7.84
CA TYR A 68 -7.52 5.68 6.40
C TYR A 68 -6.22 5.15 5.79
N VAL A 69 -6.34 4.12 4.97
CA VAL A 69 -5.28 3.67 4.06
C VAL A 69 -5.51 4.30 2.68
N PRO A 70 -4.70 5.29 2.24
CA PRO A 70 -4.85 5.92 0.93
C PRO A 70 -4.40 4.99 -0.19
N SER A 71 -4.67 5.37 -1.44
CA SER A 71 -4.30 4.55 -2.61
C SER A 71 -2.80 4.33 -2.76
N GLY A 72 -1.95 5.16 -2.14
CA GLY A 72 -0.52 5.09 -2.32
C GLY A 72 -0.13 5.40 -3.76
N GLY A 73 0.77 4.60 -4.32
CA GLY A 73 1.27 4.76 -5.69
C GLY A 73 0.36 4.18 -6.79
N ILE A 74 -0.90 3.84 -6.51
CA ILE A 74 -1.82 3.26 -7.51
C ILE A 74 -3.11 4.08 -7.65
N ALA A 75 -3.93 3.71 -8.63
CA ALA A 75 -5.22 4.33 -8.96
C ALA A 75 -6.32 3.27 -9.16
N GLY A 76 -7.58 3.71 -9.23
CA GLY A 76 -8.74 2.87 -9.55
C GLY A 76 -9.32 2.04 -8.41
N LEU A 77 -9.02 2.40 -7.16
CA LEU A 77 -9.62 1.72 -5.99
C LEU A 77 -11.14 1.96 -5.88
N ASP A 78 -11.61 3.10 -6.37
CA ASP A 78 -13.03 3.40 -6.54
C ASP A 78 -13.71 2.42 -7.51
N ALA A 79 -13.12 2.24 -8.69
CA ALA A 79 -13.61 1.31 -9.70
C ALA A 79 -13.53 -0.15 -9.22
N LEU A 80 -12.46 -0.53 -8.52
CA LEU A 80 -12.33 -1.86 -7.90
C LEU A 80 -13.44 -2.11 -6.88
N LYS A 81 -13.68 -1.18 -5.95
CA LYS A 81 -14.75 -1.31 -4.96
C LYS A 81 -16.11 -1.49 -5.63
N ALA A 82 -16.40 -0.71 -6.66
CA ALA A 82 -17.65 -0.82 -7.43
C ALA A 82 -17.77 -2.19 -8.14
N ALA A 83 -16.69 -2.66 -8.78
CA ALA A 83 -16.66 -3.97 -9.43
C ALA A 83 -16.87 -5.10 -8.40
N CYS A 84 -16.26 -5.01 -7.22
CA CYS A 84 -16.40 -6.00 -6.15
C CYS A 84 -17.85 -6.16 -5.67
N ILE A 85 -18.65 -5.08 -5.65
CA ILE A 85 -20.08 -5.15 -5.31
C ILE A 85 -20.86 -6.02 -6.32
N ALA A 86 -20.54 -5.92 -7.62
CA ALA A 86 -21.18 -6.74 -8.66
C ALA A 86 -20.64 -8.19 -8.68
N GLY A 87 -19.38 -8.37 -8.30
CA GLY A 87 -18.64 -9.62 -8.32
C GLY A 87 -17.45 -9.55 -9.28
N VAL A 88 -16.27 -9.85 -8.74
CA VAL A 88 -14.98 -9.88 -9.45
C VAL A 88 -14.41 -11.29 -9.40
N ASP A 89 -14.01 -11.79 -10.56
CA ASP A 89 -13.41 -13.10 -10.73
C ASP A 89 -11.91 -13.05 -10.44
N GLU A 90 -11.23 -12.03 -10.97
CA GLU A 90 -9.77 -11.88 -10.90
C GLU A 90 -9.36 -10.43 -10.63
N VAL A 91 -8.39 -10.27 -9.72
CA VAL A 91 -7.63 -9.02 -9.53
C VAL A 91 -6.15 -9.37 -9.54
N THR A 92 -5.40 -8.75 -10.44
CA THR A 92 -3.95 -8.88 -10.51
C THR A 92 -3.27 -7.53 -10.37
N ILE A 93 -2.06 -7.54 -9.80
CA ILE A 93 -1.16 -6.40 -9.79
C ILE A 93 0.26 -6.84 -10.13
N ALA A 94 0.86 -6.22 -11.13
CA ALA A 94 2.28 -6.31 -11.40
C ALA A 94 2.97 -5.05 -10.87
N VAL A 95 3.95 -5.23 -9.98
CA VAL A 95 4.81 -4.17 -9.47
C VAL A 95 6.17 -4.31 -10.15
N THR A 96 6.41 -3.45 -11.14
CA THR A 96 7.64 -3.45 -11.93
C THR A 96 8.49 -2.24 -11.56
N LYS A 97 9.75 -2.46 -11.21
CA LYS A 97 10.70 -1.38 -10.89
C LYS A 97 12.06 -1.66 -11.53
N PRO A 98 12.92 -0.62 -11.68
CA PRO A 98 14.30 -0.81 -12.07
C PRO A 98 15.03 -1.78 -11.11
N PRO A 99 16.05 -2.54 -11.57
CA PRO A 99 16.71 -3.56 -10.75
C PRO A 99 17.27 -3.03 -9.43
N ALA A 100 17.77 -1.79 -9.43
CA ALA A 100 18.30 -1.12 -8.25
C ALA A 100 17.29 -1.00 -7.09
N ALA A 101 15.99 -0.91 -7.36
CA ALA A 101 14.95 -0.78 -6.34
C ALA A 101 14.72 -2.07 -5.55
N TRP A 102 15.16 -3.22 -6.07
CA TRP A 102 15.00 -4.53 -5.46
C TRP A 102 16.23 -5.00 -4.67
N LYS A 103 17.31 -4.21 -4.68
CA LYS A 103 18.50 -4.47 -3.87
C LYS A 103 18.18 -4.38 -2.38
N ASP A 104 18.96 -5.11 -1.58
CA ASP A 104 18.86 -5.18 -0.12
C ASP A 104 17.57 -5.82 0.43
N ILE A 105 16.76 -6.44 -0.42
CA ILE A 105 15.60 -7.23 0.00
C ILE A 105 16.09 -8.66 0.29
N PRO A 106 15.96 -9.17 1.53
CA PRO A 106 16.48 -10.49 1.90
C PRO A 106 15.98 -11.62 0.99
N TYR A 107 14.70 -11.58 0.62
CA TYR A 107 14.11 -12.56 -0.29
C TYR A 107 14.79 -12.58 -1.66
N VAL A 108 15.10 -11.39 -2.22
CA VAL A 108 15.79 -11.25 -3.51
C VAL A 108 17.25 -11.71 -3.40
N GLY A 109 17.94 -11.36 -2.31
CA GLY A 109 19.31 -11.83 -2.06
C GLY A 109 19.43 -13.36 -2.00
N ALA A 110 18.42 -14.03 -1.45
CA ALA A 110 18.37 -15.50 -1.41
C ALA A 110 18.23 -16.16 -2.80
N MET A 111 17.74 -15.43 -3.81
CA MET A 111 17.57 -15.95 -5.17
C MET A 111 18.89 -16.06 -5.95
N LYS A 112 19.98 -15.42 -5.48
CA LYS A 112 21.29 -15.40 -6.15
C LYS A 112 21.23 -14.89 -7.61
N ILE A 113 20.28 -13.99 -7.90
CA ILE A 113 20.17 -13.31 -9.20
C ILE A 113 21.08 -12.07 -9.18
N ASP A 114 21.92 -11.92 -10.21
CA ASP A 114 22.70 -10.70 -10.42
C ASP A 114 21.83 -9.64 -11.12
N LEU A 115 21.18 -8.80 -10.30
CA LEU A 115 20.27 -7.74 -10.75
C LEU A 115 20.95 -6.70 -11.64
N ASP A 116 22.26 -6.51 -11.56
CA ASP A 116 22.99 -5.54 -12.38
C ASP A 116 23.25 -6.05 -13.80
N ARG A 117 23.03 -7.35 -14.04
CA ARG A 117 23.32 -8.02 -15.31
C ARG A 117 22.09 -8.53 -16.04
N ILE A 118 20.89 -8.35 -15.50
CA ILE A 118 19.67 -8.72 -16.20
C ILE A 118 19.48 -7.83 -17.44
N THR A 119 19.18 -8.42 -18.59
CA THR A 119 18.99 -7.72 -19.87
C THR A 119 17.54 -7.69 -20.33
N ALA A 120 16.65 -8.35 -19.59
CA ALA A 120 15.22 -8.43 -19.86
C ALA A 120 14.44 -8.46 -18.53
N PRO A 121 13.11 -8.21 -18.55
CA PRO A 121 12.29 -8.31 -17.36
C PRO A 121 12.45 -9.66 -16.65
N CYS A 122 12.69 -9.61 -15.35
CA CYS A 122 12.88 -10.77 -14.48
C CYS A 122 11.82 -10.78 -13.39
N THR A 123 10.96 -11.80 -13.39
CA THR A 123 9.96 -11.99 -12.33
C THR A 123 10.65 -12.51 -11.08
N LEU A 124 10.60 -11.70 -10.01
CA LEU A 124 11.13 -12.03 -8.69
C LEU A 124 10.11 -12.75 -7.82
N TYR A 125 8.82 -12.58 -8.09
CA TYR A 125 7.75 -13.26 -7.37
C TYR A 125 6.49 -13.29 -8.21
N GLU A 126 5.74 -14.40 -8.13
CA GLU A 126 4.40 -14.50 -8.69
C GLU A 126 3.54 -15.41 -7.81
N GLY A 127 2.42 -14.91 -7.32
CA GLY A 127 1.54 -15.67 -6.43
C GLY A 127 0.54 -14.79 -5.68
N PRO A 128 -0.14 -15.33 -4.65
CA PRO A 128 -1.05 -14.55 -3.82
C PRO A 128 -0.35 -13.36 -3.15
N ALA A 129 -1.05 -12.22 -3.03
CA ALA A 129 -0.53 -11.06 -2.31
C ALA A 129 -0.26 -11.39 -0.84
N ARG A 130 -1.05 -12.31 -0.25
CA ARG A 130 -0.86 -12.87 1.10
C ARG A 130 0.59 -13.25 1.40
N GLN A 131 1.22 -13.97 0.49
CA GLN A 131 2.59 -14.47 0.66
C GLN A 131 3.61 -13.46 0.13
N GLY A 132 3.28 -12.71 -0.93
CA GLY A 132 4.22 -11.78 -1.56
C GLY A 132 4.44 -10.50 -0.78
N VAL A 133 3.41 -9.93 -0.14
CA VAL A 133 3.54 -8.64 0.56
C VAL A 133 4.61 -8.67 1.67
N PRO A 134 4.66 -9.69 2.55
CA PRO A 134 5.69 -9.80 3.58
C PRO A 134 7.11 -9.95 3.03
N LEU A 135 7.28 -10.48 1.81
CA LEU A 135 8.60 -10.74 1.21
C LEU A 135 9.28 -9.46 0.68
N PHE A 136 8.51 -8.42 0.37
CA PHE A 136 9.00 -7.17 -0.21
C PHE A 136 8.58 -5.95 0.61
N PRO A 137 9.01 -5.85 1.89
CA PRO A 137 8.61 -4.75 2.78
C PRO A 137 8.93 -3.38 2.17
N ALA A 138 8.05 -2.41 2.44
CA ALA A 138 8.04 -1.05 1.86
C ALA A 138 7.87 -0.93 0.33
N ASN A 139 8.03 -2.01 -0.44
CA ASN A 139 8.01 -1.95 -1.90
C ASN A 139 6.66 -2.30 -2.53
N VAL A 140 5.86 -3.12 -1.86
CA VAL A 140 4.57 -3.63 -2.38
C VAL A 140 3.38 -3.28 -1.47
N ASN A 141 3.47 -2.22 -0.67
CA ASN A 141 2.35 -1.71 0.13
C ASN A 141 1.09 -1.48 -0.73
N ILE A 142 1.26 -1.04 -1.98
CA ILE A 142 0.15 -0.88 -2.94
C ILE A 142 -0.64 -2.17 -3.21
N ALA A 143 0.02 -3.34 -3.19
CA ALA A 143 -0.66 -4.62 -3.34
C ALA A 143 -1.49 -4.94 -2.09
N ALA A 144 -1.05 -4.51 -0.91
CA ALA A 144 -1.83 -4.60 0.32
C ALA A 144 -3.07 -3.70 0.27
N VAL A 145 -2.93 -2.45 -0.18
CA VAL A 145 -4.08 -1.54 -0.34
C VAL A 145 -5.09 -2.12 -1.34
N LEU A 146 -4.63 -2.59 -2.50
CA LEU A 146 -5.49 -3.22 -3.51
C LEU A 146 -6.23 -4.45 -2.96
N SER A 147 -5.52 -5.28 -2.18
CA SER A 147 -6.10 -6.48 -1.56
C SER A 147 -7.19 -6.13 -0.55
N MET A 148 -6.95 -5.16 0.33
CA MET A 148 -7.92 -4.71 1.32
C MET A 148 -9.13 -4.01 0.71
N ALA A 149 -8.93 -3.22 -0.35
CA ALA A 149 -10.01 -2.53 -1.06
C ALA A 149 -10.81 -3.46 -1.99
N GLY A 150 -10.26 -4.62 -2.34
CA GLY A 150 -10.80 -5.53 -3.33
C GLY A 150 -11.20 -6.89 -2.78
N ILE A 151 -10.67 -7.95 -3.38
CA ILE A 151 -11.10 -9.34 -3.17
C ILE A 151 -10.32 -10.08 -2.08
N GLY A 152 -9.51 -9.38 -1.28
CA GLY A 152 -8.67 -9.95 -0.23
C GLY A 152 -7.32 -10.48 -0.72
N PHE A 153 -6.37 -10.58 0.20
CA PHE A 153 -4.96 -10.90 -0.08
C PHE A 153 -4.72 -12.28 -0.68
N ASP A 154 -5.57 -13.26 -0.34
CA ASP A 154 -5.43 -14.63 -0.82
C ASP A 154 -5.84 -14.78 -2.28
N ARG A 155 -6.77 -13.92 -2.74
CA ARG A 155 -7.28 -13.94 -4.11
C ARG A 155 -6.62 -12.91 -5.02
N THR A 156 -6.09 -11.82 -4.50
CA THR A 156 -5.30 -10.86 -5.28
C THR A 156 -3.98 -11.49 -5.71
N ARG A 157 -3.71 -11.58 -7.01
CA ARG A 157 -2.44 -12.08 -7.54
C ARG A 157 -1.43 -10.95 -7.69
N LEU A 158 -0.27 -11.11 -7.08
CA LEU A 158 0.86 -10.19 -7.15
C LEU A 158 1.96 -10.78 -8.03
N ARG A 159 2.45 -10.00 -8.98
CA ARG A 159 3.71 -10.22 -9.69
C ARG A 159 4.70 -9.11 -9.33
N VAL A 160 5.92 -9.48 -8.97
CA VAL A 160 7.02 -8.54 -8.71
C VAL A 160 8.07 -8.72 -9.78
N VAL A 161 8.46 -7.63 -10.44
CA VAL A 161 9.32 -7.69 -11.63
C VAL A 161 10.45 -6.66 -11.54
N ALA A 162 11.68 -7.12 -11.77
CA ALA A 162 12.82 -6.27 -12.04
C ALA A 162 12.94 -6.07 -13.55
N ASP A 163 12.90 -4.83 -14.03
CA ASP A 163 12.98 -4.52 -15.45
C ASP A 163 14.06 -3.47 -15.72
N PRO A 164 15.16 -3.82 -16.43
CA PRO A 164 16.25 -2.89 -16.72
C PRO A 164 15.87 -1.79 -17.71
N ALA A 165 14.75 -1.91 -18.44
CA ALA A 165 14.29 -0.90 -19.39
C ALA A 165 13.48 0.23 -18.73
N LEU A 166 13.06 0.06 -17.47
CA LEU A 166 12.27 1.07 -16.77
C LEU A 166 13.14 2.17 -16.15
N THR A 167 12.65 3.40 -16.26
CA THR A 167 13.14 4.58 -15.52
C THR A 167 12.21 4.99 -14.39
N HIS A 168 10.94 4.54 -14.45
CA HIS A 168 9.88 4.84 -13.50
C HIS A 168 9.35 3.56 -12.84
N ASN A 169 8.82 3.69 -11.63
CA ASN A 169 8.13 2.58 -10.98
C ASN A 169 6.77 2.39 -11.66
N THR A 170 6.56 1.24 -12.30
CA THR A 170 5.37 0.99 -13.10
C THR A 170 4.50 -0.08 -12.45
N HIS A 171 3.21 0.21 -12.34
CA HIS A 171 2.24 -0.71 -11.77
C HIS A 171 1.14 -0.99 -12.78
N PHE A 172 0.89 -2.27 -13.04
CA PHE A 172 -0.21 -2.70 -13.90
C PHE A 172 -1.23 -3.43 -13.04
N ILE A 173 -2.48 -2.98 -13.08
CA ILE A 173 -3.59 -3.62 -12.38
C ILE A 173 -4.58 -4.11 -13.42
N GLU A 174 -5.00 -5.36 -13.31
CA GLU A 174 -6.12 -5.90 -14.09
C GLU A 174 -7.23 -6.35 -13.15
N ILE A 175 -8.45 -5.95 -13.46
CA ILE A 175 -9.67 -6.35 -12.75
C ILE A 175 -10.60 -6.95 -13.80
N ARG A 176 -11.07 -8.17 -13.57
CA ARG A 176 -12.00 -8.88 -14.47
C ARG A 176 -13.18 -9.40 -13.69
N GLY A 177 -14.39 -9.09 -14.16
CA GLY A 177 -15.62 -9.53 -13.52
C GLY A 177 -16.86 -9.11 -14.28
N LYS A 178 -18.01 -9.14 -13.59
CA LYS A 178 -19.32 -8.91 -14.22
C LYS A 178 -19.49 -7.52 -14.81
N THR A 179 -18.76 -6.53 -14.31
CA THR A 179 -18.76 -5.15 -14.81
C THR A 179 -17.86 -4.95 -16.03
N GLY A 180 -17.19 -5.99 -16.51
CA GLY A 180 -16.23 -5.95 -17.60
C GLY A 180 -14.78 -6.05 -17.12
N ASN A 181 -13.88 -5.55 -17.96
CA ASN A 181 -12.43 -5.59 -17.74
C ASN A 181 -11.88 -4.18 -17.54
N ILE A 182 -11.06 -4.00 -16.52
CA ILE A 182 -10.40 -2.74 -16.21
C ILE A 182 -8.89 -3.01 -16.19
N SER A 183 -8.16 -2.32 -17.06
CA SER A 183 -6.69 -2.33 -17.07
C SER A 183 -6.18 -0.94 -16.71
N ILE A 184 -5.32 -0.85 -15.70
CA ILE A 184 -4.76 0.41 -15.22
C ILE A 184 -3.24 0.30 -15.27
N LYS A 185 -2.59 1.29 -15.90
CA LYS A 185 -1.14 1.49 -15.87
C LYS A 185 -0.83 2.77 -15.10
N VAL A 186 0.00 2.67 -14.08
CA VAL A 186 0.49 3.82 -13.31
C VAL A 186 2.01 3.87 -13.42
N GLU A 187 2.54 4.95 -13.98
CA GLU A 187 3.98 5.20 -14.13
C GLU A 187 4.39 6.30 -13.16
N ASN A 188 5.00 5.90 -12.05
CA ASN A 188 5.31 6.79 -10.95
C ASN A 188 6.72 7.39 -11.08
N VAL A 189 6.80 8.70 -10.93
CA VAL A 189 8.05 9.39 -10.63
C VAL A 189 8.50 9.01 -9.22
N PRO A 190 9.75 8.52 -9.04
CA PRO A 190 10.31 8.26 -7.72
C PRO A 190 10.42 9.54 -6.89
N ALA A 191 10.26 9.43 -5.56
CA ALA A 191 10.52 10.54 -4.66
C ALA A 191 12.03 10.87 -4.64
N PRO A 192 12.45 12.16 -4.61
CA PRO A 192 13.85 12.57 -4.72
C PRO A 192 14.72 11.97 -3.62
N ASP A 193 14.21 11.94 -2.38
CA ASP A 193 14.96 11.50 -1.21
C ASP A 193 14.85 9.98 -0.97
N ASN A 194 13.91 9.30 -1.64
CA ASN A 194 13.72 7.85 -1.52
C ASN A 194 13.18 7.26 -2.83
N PRO A 195 14.07 6.78 -3.72
CA PRO A 195 13.69 6.19 -5.01
C PRO A 195 12.78 4.94 -4.91
N LYS A 196 12.73 4.28 -3.74
CA LYS A 196 11.83 3.13 -3.50
C LYS A 196 10.36 3.56 -3.41
N THR A 197 10.10 4.83 -3.08
CA THR A 197 8.79 5.43 -2.89
C THR A 197 8.36 6.26 -4.10
N ALA A 198 7.08 6.16 -4.49
CA ALA A 198 6.49 7.00 -5.53
C ALA A 198 6.06 8.37 -4.98
N TRP A 199 6.27 9.45 -5.72
CA TRP A 199 5.71 10.78 -5.40
C TRP A 199 4.19 10.72 -5.17
N LEU A 200 3.48 9.93 -5.98
CA LEU A 200 2.04 9.76 -5.86
C LEU A 200 1.63 9.21 -4.50
N ALA A 201 2.45 8.35 -3.88
CA ALA A 201 2.16 7.85 -2.53
C ALA A 201 2.16 8.99 -1.50
N CYS A 202 3.13 9.91 -1.57
CA CYS A 202 3.19 11.10 -0.72
C CYS A 202 1.95 11.99 -0.93
N TYR A 203 1.61 12.28 -2.19
CA TYR A 203 0.43 13.09 -2.50
C TYR A 203 -0.89 12.40 -2.15
N SER A 204 -0.96 11.06 -2.17
CA SER A 204 -2.12 10.31 -1.73
C SER A 204 -2.40 10.50 -0.23
N ALA A 205 -1.36 10.61 0.61
CA ALA A 205 -1.51 10.96 2.02
C ALA A 205 -2.03 12.38 2.21
N LEU A 206 -1.50 13.35 1.43
CA LEU A 206 -1.99 14.73 1.47
C LEU A 206 -3.44 14.84 0.99
N ALA A 207 -3.82 14.08 -0.05
CA ALA A 207 -5.19 13.99 -0.53
C ALA A 207 -6.11 13.37 0.54
N ALA A 208 -5.67 12.30 1.19
CA ALA A 208 -6.39 11.67 2.30
C ALA A 208 -6.57 12.62 3.49
N LEU A 209 -5.55 13.41 3.82
CA LEU A 209 -5.63 14.42 4.88
C LEU A 209 -6.67 15.50 4.56
N LYS A 210 -6.73 15.96 3.30
CA LYS A 210 -7.78 16.89 2.85
C LYS A 210 -9.17 16.24 2.92
N LEU A 211 -9.29 14.97 2.51
CA LEU A 211 -10.56 14.25 2.52
C LEU A 211 -11.07 13.95 3.94
N ALA A 212 -10.17 13.67 4.88
CA ALA A 212 -10.51 13.36 6.28
C ALA A 212 -11.33 14.48 6.95
N LYS A 213 -11.16 15.73 6.51
CA LYS A 213 -11.90 16.90 7.00
C LYS A 213 -12.96 17.42 6.01
N SER A 214 -13.15 16.76 4.87
CA SER A 214 -14.06 17.24 3.81
C SER A 214 -15.47 16.68 3.94
N THR A 215 -16.46 17.55 3.78
CA THR A 215 -17.89 17.19 3.65
C THR A 215 -18.29 16.84 2.22
N VAL A 216 -17.44 17.13 1.23
CA VAL A 216 -17.66 16.85 -0.18
C VAL A 216 -16.68 15.77 -0.65
N ARG A 217 -17.18 14.79 -1.39
CA ARG A 217 -16.38 13.65 -1.87
C ARG A 217 -16.66 13.39 -3.35
N TYR A 218 -15.60 13.03 -4.08
CA TYR A 218 -15.66 12.64 -5.49
C TYR A 218 -14.85 11.35 -5.68
N GLY A 219 -15.46 10.29 -6.23
CA GLY A 219 -14.77 9.10 -6.74
C GLY A 219 -13.67 8.50 -5.86
N THR A 220 -13.91 8.38 -4.55
CA THR A 220 -12.94 7.90 -3.56
C THR A 220 -13.50 6.79 -2.70
#